data_AF-A0A8S3K0F2-F1
#
_entry.id   AF-A0A8S3K0F2-F1
#
_cell.length_a   1.000
_cell.length_b   1.000
_cell.length_c   1.000
_cell.angle_alpha   90.00
_cell.angle_beta   90.00
_cell.angle_gamma   90.00
#
_symmetry.space_group_name_H-M   'P 1'
#
loop_
_entity.id
_entity.type
_entity.pdbx_description
1 polymer ?
#
loop_
_entity_poly.entity_id
_entity_poly.type
_entity_poly.pdbx_seq_one_letter_code
_entity_poly.pdbx_strand_id
1 'polypeptide(L)'
;NVVIDKVELPYLYFLPDLSKQPLLNVKPMMMTTQYNATYRLGKFLNQLLQPVIDIYQQGRIFHNGTDFLEKFHNYIDQYDRLRSTTNFVTITINNFYHLVPHHVLLSTLLDFFVKYYHLPIVENIHITKIVRLTSLFLHNNRFYYDGKIYRFLKGGPSNSGLIETLSNIYLNRMDNFLIDQSSTKQNEFYG
;
A
#
# COMPACT_ATOMS: atom_id res chain seq x y z
N ASN A 1 3.08 31.95 -27.81
CA ASN A 1 2.66 31.85 -26.39
C ASN A 1 2.48 30.39 -26.02
N VAL A 2 3.52 29.77 -25.47
CA VAL A 2 3.39 28.43 -24.88
C VAL A 2 2.68 28.62 -23.55
N VAL A 3 1.40 28.26 -23.50
CA VAL A 3 0.69 28.10 -22.24
C VAL A 3 1.34 26.90 -21.56
N ILE A 4 2.26 27.15 -20.64
CA ILE A 4 2.64 26.14 -19.66
C ILE A 4 1.37 25.93 -18.84
N ASP A 5 0.69 24.81 -19.07
CA ASP A 5 -0.47 24.39 -18.27
C ASP A 5 -0.22 24.75 -16.81
N LYS A 6 -1.20 25.40 -16.15
CA LYS A 6 -1.15 25.66 -14.71
C LYS A 6 -0.95 24.31 -14.01
N VAL A 7 0.29 24.00 -13.63
CA VAL A 7 0.60 22.82 -12.83
C VAL A 7 0.03 23.08 -11.45
N GLU A 8 -1.14 22.51 -11.18
CA GLU A 8 -1.75 22.58 -9.86
C GLU A 8 -1.04 21.61 -8.92
N LEU A 9 -0.50 22.17 -7.83
CA LEU A 9 0.03 21.37 -6.74
C LEU A 9 -1.12 20.81 -5.91
N PRO A 10 -1.04 19.55 -5.49
CA PRO A 10 -1.96 18.98 -4.52
C PRO A 10 -1.97 19.82 -3.23
N TYR A 11 -3.13 19.93 -2.58
CA TYR A 11 -3.31 20.69 -1.34
C TYR A 11 -3.59 19.74 -0.17
N LEU A 12 -2.90 19.95 0.95
CA LEU A 12 -3.13 19.20 2.18
C LEU A 12 -4.22 19.87 3.02
N TYR A 13 -5.25 19.11 3.40
CA TYR A 13 -6.28 19.53 4.34
C TYR A 13 -6.55 18.44 5.37
N PHE A 14 -7.32 18.75 6.40
CA PHE A 14 -7.56 17.85 7.54
C PHE A 14 -9.05 17.59 7.69
N LEU A 15 -9.45 16.32 7.76
CA LEU A 15 -10.84 15.92 8.01
C LEU A 15 -10.99 15.33 9.43
N PRO A 16 -12.10 15.57 10.14
CA PRO A 16 -12.38 14.92 11.42
C PRO A 16 -12.41 13.39 11.30
N ASP A 17 -11.74 12.70 12.23
CA ASP A 17 -11.74 11.25 12.33
C ASP A 17 -12.86 10.77 13.26
N LEU A 18 -14.01 10.42 12.68
CA LEU A 18 -15.20 10.05 13.44
C LEU A 18 -15.08 8.69 14.15
N SER A 19 -14.07 7.88 13.83
CA SER A 19 -13.90 6.55 14.45
C SER A 19 -13.19 6.57 15.81
N LYS A 20 -12.66 7.71 16.24
CA LYS A 20 -11.90 7.86 17.50
C LYS A 20 -12.51 8.94 18.39
N GLN A 21 -13.65 8.65 19.03
CA GLN A 21 -14.21 9.50 20.10
C GLN A 21 -13.47 9.27 21.42
N PRO A 22 -13.29 10.27 22.32
CA PRO A 22 -13.85 11.62 22.34
C PRO A 22 -12.88 12.75 21.92
N LEU A 23 -11.62 12.43 21.59
CA LEU A 23 -10.63 13.42 21.13
C LEU A 23 -10.85 13.72 19.65
N LEU A 24 -10.93 15.02 19.29
CA LEU A 24 -11.11 15.48 17.91
C LEU A 24 -9.82 15.23 17.10
N ASN A 25 -9.58 13.97 16.75
CA ASN A 25 -8.49 13.58 15.87
C ASN A 25 -8.82 13.99 14.44
N VAL A 26 -7.80 14.41 13.70
CA VAL A 26 -7.94 14.74 12.28
C VAL A 26 -7.07 13.83 11.43
N LYS A 27 -7.56 13.51 10.23
CA LYS A 27 -6.84 12.74 9.22
C LYS A 27 -6.35 13.69 8.11
N PRO A 28 -5.05 13.66 7.78
CA PRO A 28 -4.54 14.41 6.64
C PRO A 28 -5.09 13.81 5.34
N MET A 29 -5.62 14.68 4.47
CA MET A 29 -6.17 14.34 3.17
C MET A 29 -5.53 15.21 2.11
N MET A 30 -5.21 14.60 0.97
CA MET A 30 -4.57 15.29 -0.15
C MET A 30 -5.58 15.52 -1.27
N MET A 31 -5.93 16.78 -1.51
CA MET A 31 -6.71 17.16 -2.67
C MET A 31 -5.77 17.25 -3.87
N THR A 32 -6.07 16.55 -4.95
CA THR A 32 -5.26 16.53 -6.15
C THR A 32 -6.14 16.67 -7.38
N THR A 33 -5.59 17.21 -8.47
CA THR A 33 -6.31 17.38 -9.73
C THR A 33 -5.69 16.52 -10.82
N GLN A 34 -6.49 16.24 -11.86
CA GLN A 34 -6.05 15.44 -13.02
C GLN A 34 -4.90 16.10 -13.80
N TYR A 35 -4.68 17.39 -13.62
CA TYR A 35 -3.60 18.14 -14.27
C TYR A 35 -2.25 17.93 -13.59
N ASN A 36 -2.23 17.38 -12.37
CA ASN A 36 -0.99 17.09 -11.67
C ASN A 36 -0.25 15.89 -12.31
N ALA A 37 0.98 16.12 -12.76
CA ALA A 37 1.79 15.09 -13.42
C ALA A 37 2.13 13.91 -12.48
N THR A 38 2.49 14.19 -11.22
CA THR A 38 2.79 13.16 -10.22
C THR A 38 1.56 12.31 -9.92
N TYR A 39 0.37 12.92 -9.84
CA TYR A 39 -0.89 12.19 -9.67
C TYR A 39 -1.19 11.25 -10.84
N ARG A 40 -1.08 11.74 -12.09
CA ARG A 40 -1.28 10.92 -13.29
C ARG A 40 -0.30 9.75 -13.35
N LEU A 41 0.96 10.00 -13.02
CA LEU A 41 1.99 8.97 -12.92
C LEU A 41 1.63 7.92 -11.86
N GLY A 42 1.21 8.37 -10.68
CA GLY A 42 0.76 7.49 -9.60
C GLY A 42 -0.43 6.63 -10.02
N LYS A 43 -1.44 7.23 -10.66
CA LYS A 43 -2.62 6.51 -11.17
C LYS A 43 -2.24 5.47 -12.22
N PHE A 44 -1.39 5.84 -13.18
CA PHE A 44 -0.88 4.93 -14.21
C PHE A 44 -0.14 3.74 -13.60
N LEU A 45 0.81 3.99 -12.70
CA LEU A 45 1.57 2.94 -12.03
C LEU A 45 0.68 2.04 -11.17
N ASN A 46 -0.33 2.60 -10.50
CA ASN A 46 -1.32 1.83 -9.76
C ASN A 46 -2.09 0.87 -10.67
N GLN A 47 -2.61 1.38 -11.80
CA GLN A 47 -3.33 0.56 -12.78
C GLN A 47 -2.46 -0.56 -13.37
N LEU A 48 -1.16 -0.31 -13.53
CA LEU A 48 -0.20 -1.30 -14.00
C LEU A 48 0.13 -2.36 -12.95
N LEU A 49 0.26 -1.97 -11.67
CA LEU A 49 0.76 -2.83 -10.60
C LEU A 49 -0.35 -3.60 -9.88
N GLN A 50 -1.50 -2.98 -9.65
CA GLN A 50 -2.56 -3.54 -8.83
C GLN A 50 -3.02 -4.92 -9.31
N PRO A 51 -3.27 -5.16 -10.62
CA PRO A 51 -3.70 -6.48 -11.09
C PRO A 51 -2.65 -7.57 -10.85
N VAL A 52 -1.37 -7.22 -11.00
CA VAL A 52 -0.27 -8.15 -10.74
C VAL A 52 -0.29 -8.53 -9.26
N ILE A 53 -0.42 -7.56 -8.37
CA ILE A 53 -0.37 -7.77 -6.92
C ILE A 53 -1.58 -8.52 -6.41
N ASP A 54 -2.78 -8.21 -6.91
CA ASP A 54 -4.01 -8.90 -6.54
C ASP A 54 -3.88 -10.41 -6.78
N ILE A 55 -3.30 -10.83 -7.90
CA ILE A 55 -3.04 -12.25 -8.20
C ILE A 55 -2.14 -12.90 -7.15
N TYR A 56 -1.07 -12.23 -6.71
CA TYR A 56 -0.13 -12.78 -5.71
C TYR A 56 -0.65 -12.71 -4.27
N GLN A 57 -1.58 -11.81 -3.98
CA GLN A 57 -2.14 -11.63 -2.64
C GLN A 57 -3.46 -12.39 -2.43
N GLN A 58 -3.94 -13.10 -3.45
CA GLN A 58 -5.08 -14.01 -3.34
C GLN A 58 -4.89 -14.97 -2.16
N GLY A 59 -5.83 -14.91 -1.21
CA GLY A 59 -5.87 -15.76 -0.02
C GLY A 59 -5.20 -15.19 1.25
N ARG A 60 -4.44 -14.09 1.16
CA ARG A 60 -3.74 -13.49 2.32
C ARG A 60 -4.28 -12.15 2.79
N ILE A 61 -5.18 -11.55 2.01
CA ILE A 61 -5.82 -10.28 2.35
C ILE A 61 -7.31 -10.52 2.47
N PHE A 62 -7.93 -9.94 3.50
CA PHE A 62 -9.38 -9.87 3.60
C PHE A 62 -9.90 -8.54 3.04
N HIS A 63 -10.73 -8.61 2.00
CA HIS A 63 -11.27 -7.41 1.37
C HIS A 63 -12.46 -6.82 2.14
N ASN A 64 -13.22 -7.67 2.83
CA ASN A 64 -14.39 -7.29 3.61
C ASN A 64 -14.77 -8.43 4.59
N GLY A 65 -15.80 -8.18 5.41
CA GLY A 65 -16.27 -9.17 6.39
C GLY A 65 -16.78 -10.47 5.77
N THR A 66 -17.40 -10.41 4.57
CA THR A 66 -17.88 -11.62 3.87
C THR A 66 -16.70 -12.48 3.40
N ASP A 67 -15.71 -11.86 2.76
CA ASP A 67 -14.47 -12.52 2.31
C ASP A 67 -13.68 -13.10 3.49
N PHE A 68 -13.65 -12.40 4.62
CA PHE A 68 -13.10 -12.93 5.87
C PHE A 68 -13.84 -14.18 6.32
N LEU A 69 -15.18 -14.13 6.44
CA LEU A 69 -15.96 -15.27 6.91
C LEU A 69 -15.81 -16.48 5.98
N GLU A 70 -15.78 -16.28 4.67
CA GLU A 70 -15.59 -17.36 3.70
C GLU A 70 -14.22 -18.05 3.87
N LYS A 71 -13.14 -17.26 3.91
CA LYS A 71 -11.78 -17.78 4.14
C LYS A 71 -11.63 -18.43 5.51
N PHE A 72 -12.29 -17.88 6.53
CA PHE A 72 -12.26 -18.42 7.88
C PHE A 72 -12.99 -19.77 7.98
N HIS A 73 -14.19 -19.90 7.38
CA HIS A 73 -14.87 -21.20 7.31
C HIS A 73 -14.04 -22.24 6.55
N ASN A 74 -13.46 -21.87 5.39
CA ASN A 74 -12.60 -22.76 4.64
C ASN A 74 -11.39 -23.24 5.48
N TYR A 75 -10.80 -22.38 6.31
CA TYR A 75 -9.74 -22.78 7.23
C TYR A 75 -10.22 -23.77 8.29
N ILE A 76 -11.41 -23.55 8.86
CA ILE A 76 -12.00 -24.45 9.86
C ILE A 76 -12.21 -25.84 9.24
N ASP A 77 -12.88 -25.89 8.09
CA ASP A 77 -13.26 -27.12 7.40
C ASP A 77 -12.05 -27.94 6.95
N GLN A 78 -10.97 -27.26 6.54
CA GLN A 78 -9.76 -27.92 6.03
C GLN A 78 -8.83 -28.45 7.13
N TYR A 79 -8.76 -27.77 8.27
CA TYR A 79 -7.68 -28.02 9.22
C TYR A 79 -8.14 -28.55 10.59
N ASP A 80 -9.41 -28.37 11.00
CA ASP A 80 -9.94 -28.76 12.32
C ASP A 80 -9.03 -28.30 13.49
N ARG A 81 -8.49 -27.07 13.38
CA ARG A 81 -7.50 -26.51 14.31
C ARG A 81 -8.07 -25.55 15.35
N LEU A 82 -9.33 -25.15 15.22
CA LEU A 82 -9.97 -24.32 16.25
C LEU A 82 -10.33 -25.19 17.46
N ARG A 83 -9.74 -24.85 18.61
CA ARG A 83 -10.04 -25.48 19.88
C ARG A 83 -10.72 -24.45 20.78
N SER A 84 -11.37 -24.93 21.85
CA SER A 84 -11.89 -24.05 22.91
C SER A 84 -10.81 -23.18 23.57
N THR A 85 -9.54 -23.55 23.40
CA THR A 85 -8.37 -22.82 23.89
C THR A 85 -7.74 -21.87 22.86
N THR A 86 -8.34 -21.70 21.67
CA THR A 86 -7.80 -20.79 20.64
C THR A 86 -8.00 -19.34 21.07
N ASN A 87 -6.93 -18.55 21.00
CA ASN A 87 -6.96 -17.11 21.26
C ASN A 87 -6.91 -16.34 19.95
N PHE A 88 -7.75 -15.32 19.83
CA PHE A 88 -7.72 -14.37 18.72
C PHE A 88 -6.89 -13.15 19.12
N VAL A 89 -5.96 -12.75 18.25
CA VAL A 89 -5.08 -11.60 18.47
C VAL A 89 -5.24 -10.63 17.32
N THR A 90 -5.39 -9.35 17.62
CA THR A 90 -5.43 -8.27 16.63
C THR A 90 -4.25 -7.34 16.86
N ILE A 91 -3.48 -7.10 15.80
CA ILE A 91 -2.37 -6.14 15.80
C ILE A 91 -2.76 -5.00 14.86
N THR A 92 -2.70 -3.76 15.36
CA THR A 92 -3.02 -2.57 14.56
C THR A 92 -1.78 -1.73 14.33
N ILE A 93 -1.42 -1.53 13.06
CA ILE A 93 -0.31 -0.65 12.66
C ILE A 93 -0.88 0.73 12.28
N ASN A 94 -0.64 1.72 13.14
CA ASN A 94 -1.11 3.09 12.89
C ASN A 94 -0.18 3.85 11.92
N ASN A 95 -0.76 4.71 11.09
CA ASN A 95 -0.04 5.63 10.17
C ASN A 95 0.94 4.95 9.20
N PHE A 96 0.70 3.68 8.88
CA PHE A 96 1.61 2.85 8.11
C PHE A 96 2.06 3.49 6.77
N TYR A 97 1.12 4.10 6.04
CA TYR A 97 1.37 4.77 4.75
C TYR A 97 2.36 5.95 4.80
N HIS A 98 2.78 6.39 5.98
CA HIS A 98 3.74 7.48 6.18
C HIS A 98 5.06 7.04 6.83
N LEU A 99 5.18 5.78 7.24
CA LEU A 99 6.33 5.30 8.02
C LEU A 99 7.46 4.75 7.15
N VAL A 100 7.13 4.17 5.99
CA VAL A 100 8.09 3.41 5.19
C VAL A 100 8.97 4.35 4.35
N PRO A 101 10.31 4.31 4.48
CA PRO A 101 11.20 5.11 3.65
C PRO A 101 11.08 4.77 2.16
N HIS A 102 11.25 5.75 1.28
CA HIS A 102 11.12 5.55 -0.17
C HIS A 102 12.08 4.51 -0.74
N HIS A 103 13.34 4.48 -0.27
CA HIS A 103 14.31 3.48 -0.72
C HIS A 103 13.88 2.05 -0.32
N VAL A 104 13.22 1.89 0.83
CA VAL A 104 12.67 0.60 1.27
C VAL A 104 11.54 0.19 0.34
N LEU A 105 10.57 1.07 0.08
CA LEU A 105 9.48 0.79 -0.87
C LEU A 105 10.00 0.38 -2.26
N LEU A 106 11.00 1.09 -2.78
CA LEU A 106 11.61 0.78 -4.07
C LEU A 106 12.35 -0.56 -4.06
N SER A 107 13.10 -0.86 -3.00
CA SER A 107 13.78 -2.16 -2.85
C SER A 107 12.77 -3.30 -2.77
N THR A 108 11.69 -3.12 -2.02
CA THR A 108 10.63 -4.13 -1.86
C THR A 108 9.86 -4.35 -3.16
N LEU A 109 9.60 -3.29 -3.95
CA LEU A 109 9.03 -3.43 -5.29
C LEU A 109 9.95 -4.22 -6.24
N LEU A 110 11.26 -3.94 -6.19
CA LEU A 110 12.22 -4.68 -7.01
C LEU A 110 12.29 -6.15 -6.60
N ASP A 111 12.37 -6.43 -5.30
CA ASP A 111 12.36 -7.78 -4.76
C ASP A 111 11.09 -8.53 -5.15
N PHE A 112 9.95 -7.84 -5.16
CA PHE A 112 8.67 -8.42 -5.58
C PHE A 112 8.73 -8.89 -7.04
N PHE A 113 9.24 -8.07 -7.96
CA PHE A 113 9.38 -8.46 -9.35
C PHE A 113 10.32 -9.66 -9.53
N VAL A 114 11.44 -9.67 -8.82
CA VAL A 114 12.43 -10.75 -8.90
C VAL A 114 11.90 -12.06 -8.32
N LYS A 115 11.23 -11.99 -7.15
CA LYS A 115 10.84 -13.17 -6.36
C LYS A 115 9.50 -13.77 -6.77
N TYR A 116 8.56 -12.97 -7.25
CA TYR A 116 7.19 -13.44 -7.49
C TYR A 116 6.77 -13.31 -8.96
N TYR A 117 7.08 -12.20 -9.62
CA TYR A 117 6.62 -11.95 -10.99
C TYR A 117 7.40 -12.74 -12.05
N HIS A 118 8.71 -12.92 -11.86
CA HIS A 118 9.63 -13.70 -12.71
C HIS A 118 9.75 -13.28 -14.19
N LEU A 119 8.92 -12.36 -14.68
CA LEU A 119 9.00 -11.80 -16.02
C LEU A 119 9.67 -10.41 -15.98
N PRO A 120 10.49 -10.06 -16.99
CA PRO A 120 11.17 -8.78 -17.02
C PRO A 120 10.25 -7.61 -17.41
N ILE A 121 9.00 -7.88 -17.81
CA ILE A 121 8.10 -6.91 -18.46
C ILE A 121 6.67 -7.06 -17.91
N VAL A 122 6.06 -5.95 -17.49
CA VAL A 122 4.62 -5.83 -17.18
C VAL A 122 3.96 -4.95 -18.23
N GLU A 123 2.93 -5.43 -18.93
CA GLU A 123 2.21 -4.70 -20.00
C GLU A 123 3.16 -3.94 -20.97
N ASN A 124 4.18 -4.64 -21.49
CA ASN A 124 5.20 -4.09 -22.41
C ASN A 124 6.18 -3.07 -21.79
N ILE A 125 6.19 -2.91 -20.47
CA ILE A 125 7.11 -2.03 -19.75
C ILE A 125 8.07 -2.86 -18.91
N HIS A 126 9.37 -2.68 -19.13
CA HIS A 126 10.40 -3.37 -18.37
C HIS A 126 10.36 -2.98 -16.88
N ILE A 127 10.51 -3.95 -15.96
CA ILE A 127 10.39 -3.75 -14.51
C ILE A 127 11.30 -2.63 -13.98
N THR A 128 12.51 -2.47 -14.53
CA THR A 128 13.43 -1.39 -14.14
C THR A 128 12.89 0.00 -14.50
N LYS A 129 12.12 0.13 -15.59
CA LYS A 129 11.42 1.38 -15.93
C LYS A 129 10.30 1.64 -14.93
N ILE A 130 9.55 0.62 -14.53
CA ILE A 130 8.49 0.74 -13.52
C ILE A 130 9.06 1.22 -12.19
N VAL A 131 10.17 0.63 -11.73
CA VAL A 131 10.87 1.05 -10.50
C VAL A 131 11.37 2.50 -10.61
N ARG A 132 11.95 2.89 -11.76
CA ARG A 132 12.39 4.28 -11.99
C ARG A 132 11.23 5.28 -11.99
N LEU A 133 10.11 4.94 -12.63
CA LEU A 133 8.89 5.76 -12.62
C LEU A 133 8.31 5.88 -11.20
N THR A 134 8.32 4.78 -10.44
CA THR A 134 7.91 4.79 -9.03
C THR A 134 8.81 5.69 -8.19
N SER A 135 10.13 5.65 -8.42
CA SER A 135 11.09 6.54 -7.75
C SER A 135 10.81 8.01 -8.08
N LEU A 136 10.50 8.32 -9.34
CA LEU A 136 10.10 9.66 -9.75
C LEU A 136 8.83 10.12 -9.02
N PHE A 137 7.82 9.25 -8.90
CA PHE A 137 6.61 9.55 -8.14
C PHE A 137 6.93 9.87 -6.68
N LEU A 138 7.66 8.99 -5.99
CA LEU A 138 7.97 9.12 -4.56
C LEU A 138 8.77 10.42 -4.27
N HIS A 139 9.79 10.71 -5.08
CA HIS A 139 10.66 11.88 -4.84
C HIS A 139 10.07 13.22 -5.27
N ASN A 140 9.02 13.21 -6.12
CA ASN A 140 8.38 14.42 -6.63
C ASN A 140 6.94 14.60 -6.11
N ASN A 141 6.54 13.84 -5.09
CA ASN A 141 5.26 14.02 -4.42
C ASN A 141 5.30 15.27 -3.53
N ARG A 142 5.08 16.43 -4.17
CA ARG A 142 5.03 17.75 -3.54
C ARG A 142 3.59 18.18 -3.32
N PHE A 143 3.36 18.91 -2.25
CA PHE A 143 2.05 19.46 -1.92
C PHE A 143 2.17 20.84 -1.30
N TYR A 144 1.09 21.60 -1.37
CA TYR A 144 0.97 22.90 -0.75
C TYR A 144 0.19 22.80 0.57
N TYR A 145 0.69 23.48 1.59
CA TYR A 145 0.03 23.64 2.88
C TYR A 145 0.50 24.95 3.50
N ASP A 146 -0.42 25.74 4.08
CA ASP A 146 -0.08 26.93 4.87
C ASP A 146 1.01 27.84 4.26
N GLY A 147 0.77 28.32 3.03
CA GLY A 147 1.72 29.23 2.38
C GLY A 147 2.97 28.58 1.77
N LYS A 148 3.21 27.29 2.03
CA LYS A 148 4.49 26.63 1.75
C LYS A 148 4.33 25.34 0.95
N ILE A 149 5.39 24.97 0.25
CA ILE A 149 5.49 23.71 -0.50
C ILE A 149 6.27 22.69 0.32
N TYR A 150 5.67 21.53 0.53
CA TYR A 150 6.25 20.40 1.23
C TYR A 150 6.39 19.21 0.29
N ARG A 151 7.10 18.18 0.74
CA ARG A 151 7.16 16.87 0.08
C ARG A 151 7.18 15.77 1.11
N PHE A 152 6.70 14.60 0.71
CA PHE A 152 6.87 13.39 1.53
C PHE A 152 8.34 12.94 1.51
N LEU A 153 8.90 12.67 2.70
CA LEU A 153 10.23 12.05 2.84
C LEU A 153 10.13 10.52 2.99
N LYS A 154 8.96 10.04 3.43
CA LYS A 154 8.61 8.64 3.65
C LYS A 154 7.16 8.45 3.23
N GLY A 155 6.84 7.26 2.74
CA GLY A 155 5.50 6.91 2.30
C GLY A 155 4.94 7.90 1.28
N GLY A 156 3.66 8.23 1.42
CA GLY A 156 3.02 9.26 0.60
C GLY A 156 1.59 9.56 1.04
N PRO A 157 0.79 10.22 0.18
CA PRO A 157 -0.62 10.50 0.44
C PRO A 157 -1.43 9.22 0.68
N SER A 158 -2.17 9.15 1.79
CA SER A 158 -2.97 7.97 2.18
C SER A 158 -4.11 7.65 1.22
N ASN A 159 -4.57 8.62 0.45
CA ASN A 159 -5.60 8.45 -0.58
C ASN A 159 -5.01 8.17 -1.98
N SER A 160 -3.72 7.83 -2.08
CA SER A 160 -3.11 7.42 -3.35
C SER A 160 -3.10 5.91 -3.48
N GLY A 161 -3.79 5.38 -4.50
CA GLY A 161 -3.80 3.96 -4.80
C GLY A 161 -2.39 3.38 -4.93
N LEU A 162 -1.45 4.07 -5.62
CA LEU A 162 -0.08 3.59 -5.71
C LEU A 162 0.61 3.45 -4.34
N ILE A 163 0.38 4.38 -3.40
CA ILE A 163 0.95 4.26 -2.06
C ILE A 163 0.38 3.05 -1.33
N GLU A 164 -0.93 2.82 -1.45
CA GLU A 164 -1.59 1.62 -0.92
C GLU A 164 -0.99 0.35 -1.52
N THR A 165 -0.88 0.28 -2.85
CA THR A 165 -0.27 -0.84 -3.58
C THR A 165 1.16 -1.13 -3.10
N LEU A 166 2.04 -0.13 -3.05
CA LEU A 166 3.42 -0.30 -2.59
C LEU A 166 3.48 -0.75 -1.13
N SER A 167 2.55 -0.25 -0.32
CA SER A 167 2.44 -0.58 1.10
C SER A 167 1.99 -2.03 1.27
N ASN A 168 1.08 -2.53 0.45
CA ASN A 168 0.67 -3.94 0.44
C ASN A 168 1.82 -4.87 0.01
N ILE A 169 2.64 -4.47 -0.97
CA ILE A 169 3.87 -5.22 -1.32
C ILE A 169 4.82 -5.29 -0.11
N TYR A 170 5.00 -4.17 0.59
CA TYR A 170 5.86 -4.12 1.77
C TYR A 170 5.33 -4.99 2.91
N LEU A 171 4.02 -4.93 3.21
CA LEU A 171 3.40 -5.81 4.20
C LEU A 171 3.60 -7.27 3.83
N ASN A 172 3.39 -7.66 2.57
CA ASN A 172 3.64 -9.03 2.13
C ASN A 172 5.09 -9.47 2.38
N ARG A 173 6.08 -8.59 2.16
CA ARG A 173 7.48 -8.87 2.49
C ARG A 173 7.68 -9.07 4.00
N MET A 174 7.04 -8.24 4.84
CA MET A 174 7.07 -8.40 6.30
C MET A 174 6.40 -9.69 6.75
N ASP A 175 5.22 -10.01 6.21
CA ASP A 175 4.46 -11.21 6.55
C ASP A 175 5.28 -12.46 6.22
N ASN A 176 5.91 -12.50 5.04
CA ASN A 176 6.79 -13.62 4.70
C ASN A 176 7.96 -13.74 5.67
N PHE A 177 8.55 -12.62 6.11
CA PHE A 177 9.61 -12.66 7.12
C PHE A 177 9.09 -13.20 8.46
N LEU A 178 7.91 -12.77 8.91
CA LEU A 178 7.30 -13.24 10.15
C LEU A 178 6.88 -14.71 10.06
N ILE A 179 6.35 -15.15 8.92
CA ILE A 179 6.00 -16.55 8.64
C ILE A 179 7.26 -17.41 8.61
N ASP A 180 8.32 -16.96 7.91
CA ASP A 180 9.58 -17.69 7.85
C ASP A 180 10.21 -17.82 9.24
N GLN A 181 10.11 -16.80 10.10
CA GLN A 181 10.58 -16.89 11.50
C GLN A 181 9.66 -17.73 12.40
N SER A 182 8.36 -17.72 12.16
CA SER A 182 7.36 -18.48 12.91
C SER A 182 7.15 -19.90 12.40
N SER A 183 7.78 -20.30 11.28
CA SER A 183 7.69 -21.64 10.70
C SER A 183 8.28 -22.76 11.58
N THR A 184 8.70 -22.43 12.81
CA THR A 184 8.84 -23.36 13.94
C THR A 184 7.53 -23.67 14.68
N LYS A 185 6.38 -23.09 14.32
CA LYS A 185 5.05 -23.32 14.93
C LYS A 185 3.95 -23.47 13.87
N GLN A 186 3.53 -24.72 13.62
CA GLN A 186 2.60 -25.12 12.55
C GLN A 186 1.10 -24.81 12.79
N ASN A 187 0.72 -23.91 13.70
CA ASN A 187 -0.65 -23.82 14.24
C ASN A 187 -1.36 -22.45 14.08
N GLU A 188 -1.03 -21.64 13.07
CA GLU A 188 -1.53 -20.26 13.00
C GLU A 188 -2.26 -19.97 11.66
N PHE A 189 -3.41 -19.28 11.75
CA PHE A 189 -4.14 -18.72 10.62
C PHE A 189 -3.77 -17.24 10.50
N TYR A 190 -3.26 -16.85 9.34
CA TYR A 190 -2.81 -15.48 9.07
C TYR A 190 -3.63 -14.89 7.91
N GLY A 191 -4.01 -13.62 8.05
CA GLY A 191 -4.59 -12.79 6.99
C GLY A 191 -4.94 -11.39 7.49
#